data_AF-A0AAQ3KXZ8-F1
#
_entry.id   AF-A0AAQ3KXZ8-F1
#
_cell.length_a   1.000
_cell.length_b   1.000
_cell.length_c   1.000
_cell.angle_alpha   90.00
_cell.angle_beta   90.00
_cell.angle_gamma   90.00
#
_symmetry.space_group_name_H-M   'P 1'
#
loop_
_entity.id
_entity.type
_entity.pdbx_description
1 polymer ?
#
loop_
_entity_poly.entity_id
_entity_poly.type
_entity_poly.pdbx_seq_one_letter_code
_entity_poly.pdbx_strand_id
1 'polypeptide(L)'
;MFEVAPFSHILYLAAQADVRYATSNPQSYMASNVPGFVSLFEVTTKHADPQPAIVWASSSSAYGLNNEAPFSERHRTDRPASLYVATKKAGEAIAHTYNYISDLSISGLRFFTIYGPWGCPT
;
A
#
# COMPACT_ATOMS: atom_id res chain seq x y z
N MET A 1 16.27 -1.03 13.96
CA MET A 1 16.41 -0.52 12.58
C MET A 1 16.57 0.99 12.57
N PHE A 2 15.59 1.77 13.05
CA PHE A 2 15.72 3.23 13.19
C PHE A 2 16.77 3.69 14.22
N GLU A 3 17.13 2.83 15.18
CA GLU A 3 18.24 3.08 16.12
C GLU A 3 19.64 2.97 15.48
N VAL A 4 19.76 2.36 14.29
CA VAL A 4 21.04 2.10 13.64
C VAL A 4 21.42 3.21 12.67
N ALA A 5 20.43 3.81 12.01
CA ALA A 5 20.63 4.92 11.09
C ALA A 5 19.34 5.76 10.94
N PRO A 6 19.44 7.09 10.82
CA PRO A 6 18.31 7.93 10.46
C PRO A 6 17.97 7.73 8.99
N PHE A 7 16.70 7.49 8.70
CA PHE A 7 16.19 7.42 7.33
C PHE A 7 15.55 8.76 6.98
N SER A 8 15.85 9.29 5.80
CA SER A 8 15.15 10.47 5.26
C SER A 8 13.91 10.09 4.46
N HIS A 9 13.91 8.90 3.84
CA HIS A 9 12.84 8.39 3.00
C HIS A 9 12.65 6.89 3.23
N ILE A 10 11.39 6.44 3.17
CA ILE A 10 11.02 5.02 3.27
C ILE A 10 10.23 4.65 2.02
N LEU A 11 10.63 3.57 1.35
CA LEU A 11 9.90 2.98 0.24
C LEU A 11 9.32 1.62 0.65
N TYR A 12 8.00 1.54 0.82
CA TYR A 12 7.29 0.32 1.23
C TYR A 12 6.68 -0.41 0.02
N LEU A 13 7.39 -1.44 -0.46
CA LEU A 13 6.95 -2.32 -1.57
C LEU A 13 6.47 -3.70 -1.11
N ALA A 14 6.58 -4.01 0.19
CA ALA A 14 6.20 -5.31 0.72
C ALA A 14 4.68 -5.49 0.64
N ALA A 15 4.24 -6.38 -0.25
CA ALA A 15 2.86 -6.81 -0.32
C ALA A 15 2.77 -8.18 -1.00
N GLN A 16 1.84 -9.00 -0.53
CA GLN A 16 1.44 -10.21 -1.25
C GLN A 16 0.52 -9.77 -2.40
N ALA A 17 1.00 -9.90 -3.65
CA ALA A 17 0.43 -9.26 -4.84
C ALA A 17 -0.50 -10.16 -5.68
N ASP A 18 -0.51 -11.47 -5.46
CA ASP A 18 -1.23 -12.40 -6.34
C ASP A 18 -2.75 -12.36 -6.08
N VAL A 19 -3.51 -11.90 -7.06
CA VAL A 19 -4.98 -11.79 -6.96
C VAL A 19 -5.66 -13.16 -6.96
N ARG A 20 -5.10 -14.18 -7.62
CA ARG A 20 -5.67 -15.53 -7.69
C ARG A 20 -5.48 -16.26 -6.38
N TYR A 21 -4.31 -16.10 -5.77
CA TYR A 21 -4.00 -16.72 -4.47
C TYR A 21 -4.76 -16.07 -3.29
N ALA A 22 -5.23 -14.83 -3.45
CA ALA A 22 -6.11 -14.17 -2.48
C ALA A 22 -7.46 -14.89 -2.30
N THR A 23 -7.96 -15.56 -3.34
CA THR A 23 -9.20 -16.35 -3.26
C THR A 23 -9.00 -17.68 -2.53
N SER A 24 -7.81 -18.30 -2.66
CA SER A 24 -7.50 -19.58 -2.02
C SER A 24 -7.03 -19.45 -0.57
N ASN A 25 -6.37 -18.35 -0.20
CA ASN A 25 -5.88 -18.13 1.16
C ASN A 25 -6.04 -16.68 1.64
N PRO A 26 -7.27 -16.22 1.87
CA PRO A 26 -7.58 -14.82 2.19
C PRO A 26 -6.93 -14.32 3.49
N GLN A 27 -6.77 -15.21 4.48
CA GLN A 27 -6.17 -14.87 5.77
C GLN A 27 -4.70 -14.45 5.64
N SER A 28 -3.95 -15.05 4.71
CA SER A 28 -2.55 -14.68 4.49
C SER A 28 -2.38 -13.22 4.04
N TYR A 29 -3.34 -12.67 3.28
CA TYR A 29 -3.31 -11.29 2.81
C TYR A 29 -3.66 -10.31 3.92
N MET A 30 -4.66 -10.65 4.74
CA MET A 30 -5.02 -9.82 5.89
C MET A 30 -3.90 -9.81 6.94
N ALA A 31 -3.24 -10.93 7.18
CA ALA A 31 -2.18 -11.04 8.17
C ALA A 31 -0.85 -10.38 7.73
N SER A 32 -0.57 -10.33 6.41
CA SER A 32 0.68 -9.77 5.89
C SER A 32 0.56 -8.30 5.50
N ASN A 33 -0.43 -7.94 4.68
CA ASN A 33 -0.47 -6.62 4.04
C ASN A 33 -0.87 -5.51 5.01
N VAL A 34 -1.84 -5.74 5.91
CA VAL A 34 -2.38 -4.68 6.79
C VAL A 34 -1.55 -4.50 8.06
N PRO A 35 -1.25 -5.55 8.86
CA PRO A 35 -0.43 -5.42 10.06
C PRO A 35 0.97 -4.91 9.76
N GLY A 36 1.60 -5.37 8.66
CA GLY A 36 2.93 -4.90 8.28
C GLY A 36 2.95 -3.41 7.95
N PHE A 37 1.91 -2.92 7.27
CA PHE A 37 1.78 -1.52 6.90
C PHE A 37 1.55 -0.61 8.12
N VAL A 38 0.64 -1.00 9.03
CA VAL A 38 0.41 -0.28 10.29
C VAL A 38 1.66 -0.28 11.17
N SER A 39 2.35 -1.42 11.25
CA SER A 39 3.57 -1.54 12.05
C SER A 39 4.67 -0.59 11.58
N LEU A 40 4.80 -0.38 10.25
CA LEU A 40 5.75 0.58 9.71
C LEU A 40 5.44 2.00 10.20
N PHE A 41 4.18 2.43 10.15
CA PHE A 41 3.78 3.76 10.59
C PHE A 41 3.99 3.94 12.09
N GLU A 42 3.56 2.96 12.91
CA GLU A 42 3.76 2.99 14.36
C GLU A 42 5.23 3.14 14.75
N VAL A 43 6.11 2.36 14.11
CA VAL A 43 7.55 2.44 14.38
C VAL A 43 8.12 3.78 13.92
N THR A 44 7.70 4.27 12.75
CA THR A 44 8.18 5.55 12.22
C THR A 44 7.78 6.71 13.13
N THR A 45 6.52 6.78 13.54
CA THR A 45 6.01 7.83 14.43
C THR A 45 6.70 7.82 15.80
N LYS A 46 7.06 6.64 16.33
CA LYS A 46 7.66 6.50 17.66
C LYS A 46 9.18 6.71 17.69
N HIS A 47 9.88 6.40 16.61
CA HIS A 47 11.33 6.26 16.64
C HIS A 47 12.09 7.12 15.62
N ALA A 48 11.40 7.79 14.69
CA ALA A 48 12.06 8.63 13.70
C ALA A 48 11.80 10.12 13.97
N ASP A 49 12.86 10.84 14.29
CA ASP A 49 12.87 12.30 14.44
C ASP A 49 14.13 12.88 13.76
N PRO A 50 14.01 13.66 12.67
CA PRO A 50 12.76 14.03 11.98
C PRO A 50 12.11 12.83 11.27
N GLN A 51 10.79 12.90 11.10
CA GLN A 51 10.04 11.84 10.42
C GLN A 51 10.38 11.77 8.92
N PRO A 52 10.67 10.57 8.36
CA PRO A 52 10.93 10.40 6.94
C PRO A 52 9.67 10.54 6.09
N ALA A 53 9.86 10.93 4.83
CA ALA A 53 8.81 10.82 3.82
C ALA A 53 8.60 9.34 3.44
N ILE A 54 7.35 8.89 3.40
CA ILE A 54 6.98 7.49 3.13
C ILE A 54 6.30 7.39 1.77
N VAL A 55 6.83 6.54 0.90
CA VAL A 55 6.21 6.16 -0.38
C VAL A 55 5.81 4.70 -0.30
N TRP A 56 4.58 4.36 -0.69
CA TRP A 56 4.10 2.98 -0.65
C TRP A 56 3.40 2.54 -1.94
N ALA A 57 3.48 1.24 -2.21
CA ALA A 57 2.88 0.64 -3.39
C ALA A 57 1.39 0.31 -3.17
N SER A 58 0.50 1.12 -3.74
CA SER A 58 -0.90 0.78 -4.02
C SER A 58 -1.01 0.06 -5.37
N SER A 59 -2.22 -0.27 -5.80
CA SER A 59 -2.47 -0.99 -7.06
C SER A 59 -3.56 -0.31 -7.88
N SER A 60 -3.37 -0.24 -9.19
CA SER A 60 -4.41 0.23 -10.13
C SER A 60 -5.65 -0.66 -10.13
N SER A 61 -5.56 -1.89 -9.63
CA SER A 61 -6.70 -2.78 -9.40
C SER A 61 -7.73 -2.18 -8.43
N ALA A 62 -7.38 -1.14 -7.66
CA ALA A 62 -8.33 -0.31 -6.89
C ALA A 62 -9.45 0.30 -7.73
N TYR A 63 -9.22 0.53 -9.03
CA TYR A 63 -10.26 0.99 -9.95
C TYR A 63 -11.34 -0.08 -10.23
N GLY A 64 -11.08 -1.35 -9.88
CA GLY A 64 -12.10 -2.40 -9.81
C GLY A 64 -12.89 -2.57 -11.10
N LEU A 65 -14.22 -2.42 -10.98
CA LEU A 65 -15.21 -2.54 -12.06
C LEU A 65 -15.47 -1.22 -12.79
N ASN A 66 -14.63 -0.21 -12.62
CA ASN A 66 -14.87 1.07 -13.26
C ASN A 66 -14.54 0.99 -14.76
N ASN A 67 -15.53 1.28 -15.61
CA ASN A 67 -15.42 1.22 -17.07
C ASN A 67 -15.11 2.58 -17.70
N GLU A 68 -15.01 3.65 -16.89
CA GLU A 68 -14.70 5.00 -17.37
C GLU A 68 -13.20 5.19 -17.58
N ALA A 69 -12.81 5.39 -18.84
CA ALA A 69 -11.46 5.72 -19.25
C ALA A 69 -11.38 7.17 -19.77
N PRO A 70 -10.29 7.92 -19.51
CA PRO A 70 -9.09 7.52 -18.76
C PRO A 70 -9.33 7.44 -17.24
N PHE A 71 -8.62 6.53 -16.54
CA PHE A 71 -8.70 6.44 -15.09
C PHE A 71 -8.17 7.72 -14.43
N SER A 72 -8.93 8.29 -13.49
CA SER A 72 -8.51 9.43 -12.66
C SER A 72 -8.40 9.01 -11.20
N GLU A 73 -7.52 9.64 -10.43
CA GLU A 73 -7.46 9.52 -8.97
C GLU A 73 -8.79 9.88 -8.29
N ARG A 74 -9.61 10.71 -8.95
CA ARG A 74 -10.95 11.11 -8.50
C ARG A 74 -12.02 10.04 -8.70
N HIS A 75 -11.74 8.99 -9.47
CA HIS A 75 -12.70 7.91 -9.69
C HIS A 75 -12.98 7.17 -8.37
N ARG A 76 -14.25 6.89 -8.10
CA ARG A 76 -14.66 6.13 -6.92
C ARG A 76 -14.11 4.71 -7.02
N THR A 77 -13.32 4.33 -6.02
CA THR A 77 -12.72 2.99 -5.88
C THR A 77 -13.45 2.16 -4.81
N ASP A 78 -14.70 2.51 -4.50
CA ASP A 78 -15.45 1.98 -3.35
C ASP A 78 -16.05 0.59 -3.61
N ARG A 79 -15.77 0.01 -4.80
CA ARG A 79 -16.26 -1.30 -5.25
C ARG A 79 -15.10 -2.23 -5.61
N PRO A 80 -14.37 -2.77 -4.60
CA PRO A 80 -13.25 -3.66 -4.84
C PRO A 80 -13.71 -4.98 -5.46
N ALA A 81 -13.05 -5.40 -6.54
CA ALA A 81 -13.37 -6.66 -7.24
C ALA A 81 -12.71 -7.90 -6.61
N SER A 82 -11.80 -7.72 -5.64
CA SER A 82 -11.13 -8.82 -4.94
C SER A 82 -10.65 -8.41 -3.54
N LEU A 83 -10.33 -9.39 -2.69
CA LEU A 83 -9.80 -9.14 -1.35
C LEU A 83 -8.46 -8.41 -1.38
N TYR A 84 -7.58 -8.75 -2.35
CA TYR A 84 -6.34 -8.02 -2.57
C TYR A 84 -6.60 -6.52 -2.79
N VAL A 85 -7.56 -6.19 -3.66
CA VAL A 85 -7.95 -4.80 -3.93
C VAL A 85 -8.52 -4.13 -2.67
N ALA A 86 -9.35 -4.84 -1.91
CA ALA A 86 -9.86 -4.34 -0.65
C ALA A 86 -8.72 -4.01 0.36
N THR A 87 -7.69 -4.85 0.46
CA THR A 87 -6.53 -4.57 1.34
C THR A 87 -5.73 -3.36 0.89
N LYS A 88 -5.53 -3.16 -0.43
CA LYS A 88 -4.87 -1.96 -0.95
C LYS A 88 -5.71 -0.70 -0.71
N LYS A 89 -7.04 -0.79 -0.86
CA LYS A 89 -7.92 0.33 -0.54
C LYS A 89 -7.94 0.66 0.95
N ALA A 90 -7.94 -0.36 1.81
CA ALA A 90 -7.79 -0.18 3.26
C ALA A 90 -6.45 0.50 3.58
N GLY A 91 -5.36 0.12 2.89
CA GLY A 91 -4.06 0.81 2.98
C GLY A 91 -4.16 2.30 2.69
N GLU A 92 -4.88 2.72 1.64
CA GLU A 92 -5.10 4.16 1.35
C GLU A 92 -5.81 4.89 2.51
N ALA A 93 -6.84 4.28 3.10
CA ALA A 93 -7.57 4.87 4.22
C ALA A 93 -6.71 4.93 5.50
N ILE A 94 -5.91 3.90 5.75
CA ILE A 94 -4.97 3.86 6.87
C ILE A 94 -3.91 4.95 6.70
N ALA A 95 -3.31 5.06 5.51
CA ALA A 95 -2.31 6.09 5.21
C ALA A 95 -2.86 7.51 5.41
N HIS A 96 -4.08 7.78 4.93
CA HIS A 96 -4.74 9.06 5.16
C HIS A 96 -4.95 9.35 6.66
N THR A 97 -5.34 8.32 7.42
CA THR A 97 -5.53 8.46 8.87
C THR A 97 -4.20 8.81 9.57
N TYR A 98 -3.11 8.11 9.24
CA TYR A 98 -1.79 8.38 9.81
C TYR A 98 -1.21 9.73 9.42
N ASN A 99 -1.44 10.18 8.18
CA ASN A 99 -1.10 11.54 7.78
C ASN A 99 -1.88 12.57 8.63
N TYR A 100 -3.17 12.35 8.87
CA TYR A 100 -3.99 13.27 9.67
C TYR A 100 -3.63 13.29 11.16
N ILE A 101 -3.37 12.13 11.79
CA ILE A 101 -3.14 12.04 13.24
C ILE A 101 -1.68 12.21 13.66
N SER A 102 -0.72 11.93 12.77
CA SER A 102 0.72 11.93 13.08
C SER A 102 1.55 12.84 12.19
N ASP A 103 0.92 13.58 11.28
CA ASP A 103 1.56 14.49 10.30
C ASP A 103 2.62 13.81 9.41
N LEU A 104 2.53 12.48 9.27
CA LEU A 104 3.45 11.71 8.44
C LEU A 104 3.25 12.11 6.97
N SER A 105 4.34 12.46 6.28
CA SER A 105 4.32 12.67 4.83
C SER A 105 4.23 11.33 4.11
N ILE A 106 3.04 10.97 3.61
CA ILE A 106 2.78 9.67 2.98
C ILE A 106 2.25 9.84 1.56
N SER A 107 2.88 9.16 0.60
CA SER A 107 2.48 9.13 -0.81
C SER A 107 2.20 7.70 -1.28
N GLY A 108 0.99 7.45 -1.79
CA GLY A 108 0.60 6.15 -2.34
C GLY A 108 0.64 6.13 -3.86
N LEU A 109 1.36 5.17 -4.44
CA LEU A 109 1.48 5.01 -5.90
C LEU A 109 0.66 3.81 -6.38
N ARG A 110 -0.34 4.03 -7.22
CA ARG A 110 -1.15 2.95 -7.83
C ARG A 110 -0.43 2.37 -9.03
N PHE A 111 0.33 1.30 -8.83
CA PHE A 111 1.06 0.65 -9.92
C PHE A 111 0.11 -0.10 -10.87
N PHE A 112 0.39 0.04 -12.16
CA PHE A 112 -0.15 -0.80 -13.24
C PHE A 112 0.79 -2.00 -13.50
N THR A 113 0.66 -2.65 -14.65
CA THR A 113 1.56 -3.73 -15.05
C THR A 113 3.00 -3.23 -15.15
N ILE A 114 3.88 -3.75 -14.28
CA ILE A 114 5.31 -3.48 -14.29
C ILE A 114 6.01 -4.63 -15.02
N TYR A 115 6.96 -4.32 -15.92
CA TYR A 115 7.79 -5.30 -16.61
C TYR A 115 9.27 -4.98 -16.39
N GLY A 116 10.12 -6.00 -16.37
CA GLY A 116 11.56 -5.83 -16.23
C GLY A 116 12.32 -7.17 -16.24
N PRO A 117 13.66 -7.14 -16.39
CA PRO A 117 14.50 -8.35 -16.51
C PRO A 117 14.38 -9.35 -15.35
N TRP A 118 13.94 -8.89 -14.18
CA TRP A 118 13.80 -9.67 -12.94
C TRP A 118 12.35 -9.73 -12.44
N GLY A 119 11.38 -9.75 -13.34
CA GLY A 119 9.97 -9.86 -12.98
C GLY A 119 9.65 -11.19 -12.29
N CYS A 120 8.63 -11.19 -11.41
CA CYS A 120 8.05 -12.44 -10.93
C CYS A 120 7.38 -13.18 -12.11
N PRO A 121 7.50 -14.52 -12.20
CA PRO A 121 6.73 -15.30 -13.16
C PRO A 121 5.23 -15.08 -12.94
N THR A 122 4.50 -14.84 -14.03
CA THR A 122 3.03 -14.78 -14.05
C THR A 122 2.36 -16.12 -13.87
#